data_AF-A0A7C3TTX4-F1
#
_entry.id   AF-A0A7C3TTX4-F1
#
_cell.length_a   1.000
_cell.length_b   1.000
_cell.length_c   1.000
_cell.angle_alpha   90.00
_cell.angle_beta   90.00
_cell.angle_gamma   90.00
#
_symmetry.space_group_name_H-M   'P 1'
#
loop_
_entity.id
_entity.type
_entity.pdbx_description
1 polymer ?
#
loop_
_entity_poly.entity_id
_entity_poly.type
_entity_poly.pdbx_seq_one_letter_code
_entity_poly.pdbx_strand_id
1 'polypeptide(L)'
;MPGHIIRNEDVQKVVVEIPENHKHIRTTIVLHDGTELTFQEATVANLVRAYTTVKTHPLATKVVLVGRRLATPKEGYAEWQLLEE
;
A
#
# COMPACT_ATOMS: atom_id res chain seq x y z
N MET A 1 15.00 -8.18 -10.15
CA MET A 1 13.61 -8.71 -10.10
C MET A 1 12.93 -8.29 -11.39
N PRO A 2 12.29 -9.20 -12.14
CA PRO A 2 11.52 -8.79 -13.30
C PRO A 2 10.27 -8.08 -12.81
N GLY A 3 10.23 -6.77 -12.98
CA GLY A 3 9.13 -5.90 -12.58
C GLY A 3 9.40 -4.50 -13.07
N HIS A 4 8.35 -3.79 -13.48
CA HIS A 4 8.47 -2.39 -13.85
C HIS A 4 8.78 -1.57 -12.59
N ILE A 5 9.94 -0.90 -12.56
CA ILE A 5 10.35 -0.04 -11.45
C ILE A 5 9.87 1.38 -11.76
N ILE A 6 8.97 1.89 -10.92
CA ILE A 6 8.61 3.31 -10.93
C ILE A 6 9.72 4.06 -10.19
N ARG A 7 10.51 4.84 -10.92
CA ARG A 7 11.55 5.70 -10.32
C ARG A 7 10.90 6.97 -9.81
N ASN A 8 11.62 7.68 -8.95
CA ASN A 8 11.13 8.95 -8.44
C ASN A 8 10.95 9.99 -9.56
N GLU A 9 11.80 9.97 -10.61
CA GLU A 9 11.63 10.84 -11.79
C GLU A 9 10.43 10.47 -12.68
N ASP A 10 9.85 9.27 -12.52
CA ASP A 10 8.66 8.87 -13.27
C ASP A 10 7.39 9.43 -12.58
N VAL A 11 7.47 9.81 -11.29
CA VAL A 11 6.35 10.32 -10.49
C VAL A 11 6.19 11.83 -10.71
N GLN A 12 5.02 12.22 -11.24
CA GLN A 12 4.63 13.61 -11.39
C GLN A 12 4.16 14.24 -10.07
N LYS A 13 3.29 13.54 -9.33
CA LYS A 13 2.80 13.98 -8.02
C LYS A 13 2.25 12.82 -7.19
N VAL A 14 2.21 13.01 -5.87
CA VAL A 14 1.53 12.14 -4.92
C VAL A 14 0.47 12.96 -4.20
N VAL A 15 -0.76 12.47 -4.18
CA VAL A 15 -1.90 13.07 -3.46
C VAL A 15 -2.28 12.13 -2.32
N VAL A 16 -2.33 12.66 -1.09
CA VAL A 16 -2.79 11.93 0.09
C VAL A 16 -3.87 12.76 0.75
N GLU A 17 -5.09 12.23 0.78
CA GLU A 17 -6.25 13.00 1.22
C GLU A 17 -7.31 12.10 1.84
N ILE A 18 -8.24 12.73 2.56
CA ILE A 18 -9.51 12.13 2.95
C ILE A 18 -10.56 12.70 2.00
N PRO A 19 -11.12 11.89 1.06
CA PRO A 19 -12.10 12.39 0.09
C PRO A 19 -13.34 12.97 0.76
N GLU A 20 -14.02 13.89 0.08
CA GLU A 20 -15.31 14.42 0.54
C GLU A 20 -16.29 13.28 0.86
N ASN A 21 -16.96 13.37 2.02
CA ASN A 21 -17.89 12.37 2.53
C ASN A 21 -17.31 10.96 2.79
N HIS A 22 -15.98 10.81 2.79
CA HIS A 22 -15.31 9.56 3.14
C HIS A 22 -14.52 9.73 4.44
N LYS A 23 -14.36 8.65 5.21
CA LYS A 23 -13.61 8.66 6.49
C LYS A 23 -12.18 8.14 6.41
N HIS A 24 -11.78 7.64 5.23
CA HIS A 24 -10.57 6.84 5.07
C HIS A 24 -9.66 7.52 4.08
N ILE A 25 -8.36 7.41 4.33
CA ILE A 25 -7.35 8.01 3.47
C ILE A 25 -7.37 7.34 2.09
N ARG A 26 -7.10 8.13 1.07
CA ARG A 26 -6.72 7.69 -0.27
C ARG A 26 -5.35 8.25 -0.60
N THR A 27 -4.58 7.44 -1.31
CA THR A 27 -3.26 7.83 -1.81
C THR A 27 -3.23 7.58 -3.30
N THR A 28 -3.03 8.63 -4.09
CA THR A 28 -2.93 8.57 -5.53
C THR A 28 -1.52 8.97 -5.97
N ILE A 29 -0.88 8.10 -6.75
CA ILE A 29 0.38 8.40 -7.43
C ILE A 29 0.07 8.65 -8.89
N VAL A 30 0.48 9.81 -9.40
CA VAL A 30 0.34 10.20 -10.81
C VAL A 30 1.72 10.17 -11.45
N LEU A 31 1.86 9.44 -12.55
CA LEU A 31 3.10 9.33 -13.33
C LEU A 31 3.10 10.31 -14.51
N HIS A 32 4.29 10.65 -14.99
CA HIS A 32 4.45 11.57 -16.13
C HIS A 32 3.86 11.05 -17.44
N ASP A 33 3.64 9.74 -17.57
CA ASP A 33 2.99 9.13 -18.74
C ASP A 33 1.44 9.17 -18.69
N GLY A 34 0.88 9.74 -17.61
CA GLY A 34 -0.57 9.83 -17.39
C GLY A 34 -1.16 8.65 -16.61
N THR A 35 -0.36 7.66 -16.21
CA THR A 35 -0.82 6.57 -15.34
C THR A 35 -1.15 7.08 -13.94
N GLU A 36 -2.33 6.70 -13.42
CA GLU A 36 -2.75 7.01 -12.06
C GLU A 36 -2.99 5.73 -11.25
N LEU A 37 -2.40 5.66 -10.06
CA LEU A 37 -2.53 4.54 -9.13
C LEU A 37 -3.13 5.04 -7.81
N THR A 38 -4.41 4.73 -7.56
CA THR A 38 -5.10 5.09 -6.31
C THR A 38 -5.21 3.89 -5.38
N PHE A 39 -4.72 4.04 -4.16
CA PHE A 39 -4.70 3.02 -3.12
C PHE A 39 -5.68 3.34 -1.99
N GLN A 40 -6.27 2.28 -1.42
CA GLN A 40 -7.00 2.37 -0.15
C GLN A 40 -6.02 2.53 1.01
N GLU A 41 -6.47 3.18 2.09
CA GLU A 41 -5.72 3.33 3.34
C GLU A 41 -5.10 2.02 3.83
N ALA A 42 -5.86 0.91 3.82
CA ALA A 42 -5.38 -0.40 4.26
C ALA A 42 -4.21 -0.94 3.41
N THR A 43 -4.18 -0.64 2.11
CA THR A 43 -3.07 -1.04 1.23
C THR A 43 -1.80 -0.26 1.57
N VAL A 44 -1.92 1.05 1.76
CA VAL A 44 -0.79 1.91 2.13
C VAL A 44 -0.27 1.57 3.53
N ALA A 45 -1.15 1.31 4.49
CA ALA A 45 -0.77 0.89 5.83
C ALA A 45 0.07 -0.41 5.82
N ASN A 46 -0.32 -1.38 4.99
CA ASN A 46 0.43 -2.61 4.81
C ASN A 46 1.77 -2.41 4.10
N LEU A 47 1.83 -1.52 3.10
CA LEU A 47 3.09 -1.12 2.46
C LEU A 47 4.06 -0.49 3.47
N VAL A 48 3.58 0.48 4.26
CA VAL A 48 4.39 1.16 5.29
C VAL A 48 4.89 0.16 6.32
N ARG A 49 4.03 -0.75 6.79
CA ARG A 49 4.39 -1.81 7.73
C ARG A 49 5.48 -2.72 7.15
N ALA A 50 5.29 -3.27 5.96
CA ALA A 50 6.27 -4.16 5.33
C ALA A 50 7.61 -3.45 5.07
N TYR A 51 7.57 -2.22 4.56
CA TYR A 51 8.76 -1.39 4.35
C TYR A 51 9.50 -1.15 5.67
N THR A 52 8.77 -0.76 6.71
CA THR A 52 9.35 -0.50 8.04
C THR A 52 9.99 -1.76 8.61
N THR A 53 9.34 -2.92 8.51
CA THR A 53 9.90 -4.20 8.97
C THR A 53 11.22 -4.51 8.30
N VAL A 54 11.29 -4.49 6.97
CA VAL A 54 12.55 -4.77 6.25
C VAL A 54 13.62 -3.71 6.56
N LYS A 55 13.23 -2.44 6.69
CA LYS A 55 14.19 -1.36 6.93
C LYS A 55 14.78 -1.39 8.33
N THR A 56 14.04 -1.85 9.32
CA THR A 56 14.39 -1.68 10.75
C THR A 56 14.72 -2.99 11.46
N HIS A 57 14.25 -4.14 10.98
CA HIS A 57 14.55 -5.42 11.60
C HIS A 57 15.97 -5.87 11.21
N PRO A 58 16.85 -6.20 12.17
CA PRO A 58 18.28 -6.40 11.90
C PRO A 58 18.61 -7.59 10.99
N LEU A 59 17.68 -8.54 10.87
CA LEU A 59 17.86 -9.76 10.09
C LEU A 59 16.84 -9.92 8.94
N ALA A 60 15.78 -9.10 8.89
CA ALA A 60 14.73 -9.32 7.91
C ALA A 60 15.09 -8.61 6.61
N THR A 61 15.21 -9.37 5.52
CA THR A 61 15.56 -8.83 4.20
C THR A 61 14.37 -8.74 3.24
N LYS A 62 13.23 -9.35 3.61
CA LYS A 62 12.03 -9.41 2.78
C LYS A 62 10.79 -9.60 3.66
N VAL A 63 9.68 -8.99 3.25
CA VAL A 63 8.33 -9.29 3.73
C VAL A 63 7.46 -9.47 2.49
N VAL A 64 6.67 -10.55 2.45
CA VAL A 64 5.64 -10.74 1.43
C VAL A 64 4.29 -10.69 2.11
N LEU A 65 3.40 -9.83 1.63
CA LEU A 65 2.02 -9.77 2.08
C LEU A 65 1.10 -10.13 0.92
N VAL A 66 0.21 -11.09 1.12
CA VAL A 66 -0.67 -11.65 0.09
C VAL A 66 -2.12 -11.37 0.44
N GLY A 67 -2.91 -11.06 -0.58
CA GLY A 67 -4.36 -10.91 -0.46
C GLY A 67 -5.01 -12.17 0.09
N ARG A 68 -5.72 -12.01 1.21
CA ARG A 68 -6.54 -13.05 1.83
C ARG A 68 -7.88 -12.44 2.20
N ARG A 69 -8.94 -13.19 1.94
CA ARG A 69 -10.29 -12.88 2.41
C ARG A 69 -10.52 -13.59 3.74
N LEU A 70 -10.81 -12.84 4.79
CA LEU A 70 -11.05 -13.37 6.13
C LEU A 70 -12.54 -13.60 6.32
N ALA A 71 -12.92 -14.81 6.75
CA ALA A 71 -14.32 -15.14 7.04
C ALA A 71 -14.87 -14.37 8.25
N THR A 72 -14.01 -14.11 9.24
CA THR A 72 -14.36 -13.41 10.49
C THR A 72 -13.25 -12.41 10.84
N PRO A 73 -13.17 -11.26 10.15
CA PRO A 73 -12.21 -10.22 10.50
C PRO A 73 -12.57 -9.63 11.88
N LYS A 74 -11.56 -9.05 12.56
CA LYS A 74 -11.81 -8.25 13.77
C LYS A 74 -12.69 -7.05 13.43
N GLU A 75 -13.48 -6.60 14.41
CA GLU A 75 -14.32 -5.41 14.23
C GLU A 75 -13.46 -4.20 13.78
N GLY A 76 -13.94 -3.48 12.78
CA GLY A 76 -13.23 -2.35 12.18
C GLY A 76 -12.18 -2.71 11.11
N TYR A 77 -11.93 -4.00 10.85
CA TYR A 77 -11.03 -4.44 9.79
C TYR A 77 -11.80 -4.82 8.52
N ALA A 78 -11.20 -4.55 7.35
CA ALA A 78 -11.75 -4.99 6.07
C ALA A 78 -11.71 -6.52 5.93
N GLU A 79 -12.66 -7.09 5.17
CA GLU A 79 -12.70 -8.52 4.86
C GLU A 79 -11.47 -8.98 4.08
N TRP A 80 -10.99 -8.14 3.16
CA TRP A 80 -9.75 -8.37 2.42
C TRP A 80 -8.57 -7.73 3.15
N GLN A 81 -7.57 -8.55 3.45
CA GLN A 81 -6.35 -8.14 4.14
C GLN A 81 -5.11 -8.59 3.35
N LEU A 82 -4.00 -7.88 3.55
CA LEU A 82 -2.67 -8.31 3.10
C LEU A 82 -1.94 -8.93 4.30
N LEU A 83 -1.77 -10.26 4.28
CA LEU A 83 -1.19 -11.05 5.36
C LEU A 83 0.11 -11.72 4.94
N GLU A 84 1.00 -12.00 5.89
CA GLU A 84 2.28 -12.67 5.65
C GLU A 84 2.10 -14.01 4.91
N GLU A 85 2.97 -14.26 3.94
CA GLU A 85 3.10 -15.56 3.26
C GLU A 85 3.86 -16.58 4.11
#